data_AF-A0A1M6VAG7-F1
#
_entry.id   AF-A0A1M6VAG7-F1
#
_cell.length_a   1.000
_cell.length_b   1.000
_cell.length_c   1.000
_cell.angle_alpha   90.00
_cell.angle_beta   90.00
_cell.angle_gamma   90.00
#
_symmetry.space_group_name_H-M   'P 1'
#
loop_
_entity.id
_entity.type
_entity.pdbx_description
1 polymer ?
#
loop_
_entity_poly.entity_id
_entity_poly.type
_entity_poly.pdbx_seq_one_letter_code
_entity_poly.pdbx_strand_id
1 'polypeptide(L)'
;MSTQVVYRVFGWCYIILGVWGFIFHQFGDYMQLSSQDNFILLGLGILFIGLARCRSRYRLSGGTLLGLILLSWSGLPYLSTMPYLHSPHPLELLVRILTGAWTIYLAIAELLAWRKIA
;
A
#
# COMPACT_ATOMS: atom_id res chain seq x y z
N MET A 1 -3.86 14.13 13.02
CA MET A 1 -4.57 13.69 11.80
C MET A 1 -5.23 12.35 12.08
N SER A 2 -6.49 12.13 11.70
CA SER A 2 -7.20 10.87 11.98
C SER A 2 -6.67 9.74 11.09
N THR A 3 -6.29 8.60 11.69
CA THR A 3 -5.76 7.42 10.98
C THR A 3 -6.71 6.94 9.87
N GLN A 4 -8.02 7.09 10.09
CA GLN A 4 -9.06 6.75 9.12
C GLN A 4 -8.96 7.58 7.85
N VAL A 5 -8.66 8.88 7.96
CA VAL A 5 -8.55 9.77 6.80
C VAL A 5 -7.34 9.38 5.96
N VAL A 6 -6.21 9.06 6.60
CA VAL A 6 -4.99 8.65 5.89
C VAL A 6 -5.23 7.35 5.12
N TYR A 7 -5.86 6.35 5.74
CA TYR A 7 -6.21 5.10 5.05
C TYR A 7 -7.17 5.31 3.86
N ARG A 8 -8.13 6.26 3.96
CA ARG A 8 -8.98 6.61 2.81
C ARG A 8 -8.19 7.25 1.68
N VAL A 9 -7.30 8.19 1.99
CA VAL A 9 -6.47 8.86 0.98
C VAL A 9 -5.59 7.85 0.26
N PHE A 10 -4.88 6.99 0.99
CA PHE A 10 -4.09 5.92 0.38
C PHE A 10 -4.95 4.98 -0.46
N GLY A 11 -6.12 4.57 0.06
CA GLY A 11 -7.05 3.73 -0.69
C GLY A 11 -7.47 4.34 -2.03
N TRP A 12 -7.86 5.61 -2.04
CA TRP A 12 -8.22 6.33 -3.26
C TRP A 12 -7.03 6.50 -4.21
N CYS A 13 -5.84 6.84 -3.70
CA CYS A 13 -4.65 6.94 -4.54
C CYS A 13 -4.33 5.62 -5.25
N TYR A 14 -4.39 4.49 -4.52
CA TYR A 14 -4.16 3.17 -5.10
C TYR A 14 -5.24 2.76 -6.11
N ILE A 15 -6.51 3.11 -5.87
CA ILE A 15 -7.59 2.87 -6.84
C ILE A 15 -7.35 3.69 -8.11
N ILE A 16 -7.05 4.99 -7.97
CA ILE A 16 -6.80 5.88 -9.12
C ILE A 16 -5.61 5.37 -9.91
N LEU A 17 -4.51 4.99 -9.26
CA LEU A 17 -3.34 4.42 -9.92
C LEU A 17 -3.67 3.12 -10.67
N GLY A 18 -4.43 2.21 -10.05
CA GLY A 18 -4.84 0.96 -10.69
C GLY A 18 -5.78 1.18 -11.89
N VAL A 19 -6.80 2.05 -11.75
CA VAL A 19 -7.72 2.39 -12.86
C VAL A 19 -6.95 3.09 -13.99
N TRP A 20 -6.04 4.00 -13.65
CA TRP A 20 -5.23 4.69 -14.65
C TRP A 20 -4.29 3.74 -15.39
N GLY A 21 -3.66 2.81 -14.68
CA GLY A 21 -2.84 1.76 -15.31
C GLY A 21 -3.66 0.84 -16.23
N PHE A 22 -4.95 0.62 -15.95
CA PHE A 22 -5.84 -0.07 -16.88
C PHE A 22 -6.11 0.73 -18.17
N ILE A 23 -6.31 2.04 -18.06
CA ILE A 23 -6.68 2.89 -19.20
C ILE A 23 -5.46 3.21 -20.07
N PHE A 24 -4.33 3.53 -19.45
CA PHE A 24 -3.17 4.10 -20.13
C PHE A 24 -1.99 3.14 -20.25
N HIS A 25 -1.96 2.02 -19.51
CA HIS A 25 -0.86 1.03 -19.41
C HIS A 25 0.51 1.58 -18.96
N GLN A 26 0.71 2.89 -19.03
CA GLN A 26 1.94 3.58 -18.67
C GLN A 26 1.62 4.93 -18.02
N PHE A 27 2.38 5.27 -16.98
CA PHE A 27 2.40 6.58 -16.35
C PHE A 27 3.68 7.32 -16.81
N GLY A 28 3.63 7.84 -18.05
CA GLY A 28 4.83 8.31 -18.74
C GLY A 28 5.90 7.21 -18.85
N ASP A 29 7.18 7.58 -18.79
CA ASP A 29 8.31 6.63 -18.76
C ASP A 29 8.65 6.12 -17.35
N TYR A 30 7.85 6.50 -16.33
CA TYR A 30 8.21 6.33 -14.92
C TYR A 30 7.50 5.15 -14.23
N MET A 31 6.44 4.62 -14.83
CA MET A 31 5.70 3.47 -14.33
C MET A 31 5.12 2.69 -15.51
N GLN A 32 5.62 1.48 -15.72
CA GLN A 32 4.97 0.49 -16.58
C GLN A 32 4.20 -0.47 -15.71
N LEU A 33 2.87 -0.41 -15.78
CA LEU A 33 2.00 -1.19 -14.93
C LEU A 33 1.44 -2.36 -15.75
N SER A 34 1.86 -3.58 -15.42
CA SER A 34 1.24 -4.77 -15.98
C SER A 34 -0.22 -4.86 -15.54
N SER A 35 -1.08 -5.49 -16.35
CA SER A 35 -2.47 -5.78 -15.97
C SER A 35 -2.55 -6.51 -14.62
N GLN A 36 -1.58 -7.36 -14.30
CA GLN A 36 -1.51 -8.04 -13.00
C GLN A 36 -1.23 -7.07 -11.85
N ASP A 37 -0.29 -6.14 -12.01
CA ASP A 37 0.01 -5.11 -11.00
C ASP A 37 -1.19 -4.20 -10.77
N ASN A 38 -1.93 -3.85 -11.82
CA ASN A 38 -3.14 -3.03 -11.72
C ASN A 38 -4.21 -3.68 -10.85
N PHE A 39 -4.46 -4.99 -11.01
CA PHE A 39 -5.40 -5.71 -10.13
C PHE A 39 -4.95 -5.71 -8.68
N ILE A 40 -3.65 -5.85 -8.42
CA ILE A 40 -3.09 -5.83 -7.07
C ILE A 40 -3.23 -4.44 -6.45
N LEU A 41 -2.94 -3.37 -7.20
CA LEU A 41 -3.11 -1.98 -6.76
C LEU A 41 -4.58 -1.66 -6.44
N LEU A 42 -5.52 -2.09 -7.28
CA LEU A 42 -6.95 -1.96 -7.00
C LEU A 42 -7.35 -2.72 -5.72
N GLY A 43 -6.89 -3.96 -5.57
CA GLY A 43 -7.14 -4.76 -4.37
C GLY A 43 -6.60 -4.10 -3.10
N LEU A 44 -5.37 -3.58 -3.14
CA LEU A 44 -4.77 -2.80 -2.06
C LEU A 44 -5.60 -1.56 -1.73
N GLY A 45 -6.07 -0.84 -2.75
CA GLY A 45 -6.94 0.32 -2.59
C GLY A 45 -8.23 -0.01 -1.84
N ILE A 46 -8.89 -1.12 -2.21
CA ILE A 46 -10.10 -1.61 -1.53
C ILE A 46 -9.79 -1.99 -0.07
N LEU A 47 -8.68 -2.69 0.18
CA LEU A 47 -8.25 -3.08 1.53
C LEU A 47 -8.00 -1.85 2.43
N PHE A 48 -7.36 -0.81 1.89
CA PHE A 48 -7.14 0.46 2.59
C PHE A 48 -8.46 1.17 2.94
N ILE A 49 -9.42 1.21 2.01
CA ILE A 49 -10.75 1.77 2.28
C ILE A 49 -11.50 0.94 3.32
N GLY A 50 -11.39 -0.40 3.25
CA GLY A 50 -11.93 -1.32 4.23
C GLY A 50 -11.40 -1.03 5.63
N LEU A 51 -10.08 -0.89 5.78
CA LEU A 51 -9.43 -0.55 7.04
C LEU A 51 -9.91 0.79 7.60
N ALA A 52 -10.13 1.79 6.75
CA ALA A 52 -10.68 3.07 7.21
C ALA A 52 -12.06 2.95 7.87
N ARG A 53 -12.83 1.91 7.58
CA ARG A 53 -14.15 1.63 8.18
C ARG A 53 -14.08 0.68 9.39
N CYS A 54 -12.96 -0.01 9.58
CA CYS A 54 -12.77 -0.93 10.69
C CYS A 54 -12.62 -0.23 12.05
N ARG A 55 -12.97 -0.95 13.12
CA ARG A 55 -12.67 -0.53 14.50
C ARG A 55 -11.15 -0.51 14.73
N SER A 56 -10.68 0.30 15.69
CA SER A 56 -9.24 0.51 15.94
C SER A 56 -8.45 -0.80 16.12
N ARG A 57 -9.01 -1.83 16.74
CA ARG A 57 -8.32 -3.13 16.92
C ARG A 57 -7.91 -3.77 15.60
N TYR A 58 -8.82 -3.75 14.64
CA TYR A 58 -8.63 -4.32 13.31
C TYR A 58 -7.83 -3.38 12.39
N ARG A 59 -7.88 -2.07 12.64
CA ARG A 59 -7.02 -1.10 11.94
C ARG A 59 -5.56 -1.28 12.29
N LEU A 60 -5.26 -1.55 13.56
CA LEU A 60 -3.91 -1.83 14.01
C LEU A 60 -3.36 -3.07 13.29
N SER A 61 -4.05 -4.20 13.40
CA SER A 61 -3.58 -5.47 12.81
C SER A 61 -3.56 -5.45 11.29
N GLY A 62 -4.58 -4.87 10.64
CA GLY A 62 -4.60 -4.78 9.19
C GLY A 62 -3.60 -3.75 8.63
N GLY A 63 -3.37 -2.65 9.35
CA GLY A 63 -2.37 -1.65 8.98
C GLY A 63 -0.94 -2.19 9.06
N THR A 64 -0.61 -2.95 10.12
CA THR A 64 0.69 -3.63 10.20
C THR A 64 0.85 -4.68 9.12
N LEU A 65 -0.16 -5.51 8.88
CA LEU A 65 -0.11 -6.54 7.83
C LEU A 65 0.08 -5.93 6.45
N LEU A 66 -0.69 -4.90 6.08
CA LEU A 66 -0.52 -4.21 4.80
C LEU A 66 0.85 -3.54 4.67
N GLY A 67 1.34 -2.92 5.74
CA GLY A 67 2.68 -2.32 5.73
C GLY A 67 3.78 -3.34 5.49
N LEU A 68 3.71 -4.49 6.16
CA LEU A 68 4.64 -5.60 5.95
C LEU A 68 4.54 -6.16 4.53
N ILE A 69 3.33 -6.39 4.02
CA ILE A 69 3.11 -6.88 2.65
C ILE A 69 3.76 -5.93 1.64
N LEU A 70 3.55 -4.61 1.77
CA LEU A 70 4.11 -3.60 0.86
C LEU A 70 5.64 -3.56 0.91
N LEU A 71 6.23 -3.65 2.10
CA LEU A 71 7.68 -3.69 2.26
C LEU A 71 8.28 -4.99 1.72
N SER A 72 7.67 -6.13 2.02
CA SER A 72 8.09 -7.43 1.49
C SER A 72 8.01 -7.42 -0.04
N TRP A 73 6.90 -6.95 -0.60
CA TRP A 73 6.71 -6.84 -2.06
C TRP A 73 7.74 -5.92 -2.72
N SER A 74 8.18 -4.87 -2.02
CA SER A 74 9.26 -4.00 -2.50
C SER A 74 10.64 -4.68 -2.46
N GLY A 75 10.85 -5.63 -1.54
CA GLY A 75 12.10 -6.37 -1.39
C GLY A 75 12.23 -7.61 -2.27
N LEU A 76 11.10 -8.24 -2.67
CA LEU A 76 11.06 -9.44 -3.50
C LEU A 76 11.89 -9.36 -4.82
N PRO A 77 11.90 -8.25 -5.57
CA PRO A 77 12.66 -8.15 -6.81
C PRO A 77 14.18 -8.27 -6.61
N TYR A 78 14.68 -7.90 -5.42
CA TYR A 78 16.12 -7.95 -5.10
C TYR A 78 16.56 -9.32 -4.56
N LEU A 79 15.61 -10.11 -4.06
CA LEU A 79 15.87 -11.44 -3.48
C LEU A 79 15.63 -12.57 -4.46
N SER A 80 14.82 -12.33 -5.51
CA SER A 80 14.35 -13.39 -6.39
C SER A 80 14.97 -13.28 -7.78
N THR A 81 15.63 -14.37 -8.20
CA THR A 81 16.00 -14.68 -9.59
C THR A 81 14.77 -15.05 -10.45
N MET A 82 13.59 -14.52 -10.11
CA MET A 82 12.32 -14.93 -10.70
C MET A 82 12.01 -14.08 -11.93
N PRO A 83 12.09 -14.64 -13.16
CA PRO A 83 11.96 -13.87 -14.41
C PRO A 83 10.55 -13.31 -14.68
N TYR A 84 9.57 -13.65 -13.83
CA TYR A 84 8.17 -13.24 -13.98
C TYR A 84 7.80 -11.97 -13.22
N LEU A 85 8.63 -11.50 -12.27
CA LEU A 85 8.44 -10.19 -11.67
C LEU A 85 9.15 -9.16 -12.55
N HIS A 86 8.34 -8.40 -13.29
CA HIS A 86 8.81 -7.22 -14.04
C HIS A 86 9.66 -6.36 -13.11
N SER A 87 10.83 -5.91 -13.57
CA SER A 87 11.70 -5.04 -12.75
C SER A 87 10.92 -3.77 -12.41
N PRO A 88 10.55 -3.55 -11.14
CA PRO A 88 9.70 -2.43 -10.78
C PRO A 88 10.48 -1.14 -11.02
N HIS A 89 9.82 -0.16 -11.62
CA HIS A 89 10.44 1.15 -11.80
C HIS A 89 10.69 1.81 -10.43
N PRO A 90 11.73 2.65 -10.31
CA PRO A 90 12.14 3.21 -9.02
C PRO A 90 11.04 4.01 -8.32
N LEU A 91 10.16 4.65 -9.09
CA LEU A 91 9.02 5.39 -8.55
C LEU A 91 8.01 4.45 -7.87
N GLU A 92 7.72 3.30 -8.48
CA GLU A 92 6.81 2.32 -7.93
C GLU A 92 7.33 1.73 -6.63
N LEU A 93 8.62 1.42 -6.60
CA LEU A 93 9.30 0.97 -5.39
C LEU A 93 9.20 2.02 -4.28
N LEU A 94 9.47 3.28 -4.60
CA LEU A 94 9.44 4.39 -3.65
C LEU A 94 8.04 4.60 -3.09
N VAL A 95 7.00 4.54 -3.93
CA VAL A 95 5.60 4.63 -3.46
C VAL A 95 5.29 3.50 -2.49
N ARG A 96 5.63 2.25 -2.83
CA ARG A 96 5.37 1.07 -1.99
C ARG A 96 6.11 1.14 -0.64
N ILE A 97 7.36 1.59 -0.65
CA ILE A 97 8.16 1.76 0.59
C ILE A 97 7.59 2.88 1.45
N LEU A 98 7.29 4.04 0.87
CA LEU A 98 6.73 5.17 1.62
C LEU A 98 5.37 4.82 2.22
N THR A 99 4.48 4.19 1.45
CA THR A 99 3.17 3.79 1.95
C THR A 99 3.31 2.70 3.02
N GLY A 100 4.17 1.70 2.82
CA GLY A 100 4.45 0.65 3.81
C GLY A 100 5.03 1.19 5.11
N ALA A 101 6.01 2.09 5.04
CA ALA A 101 6.58 2.73 6.22
C ALA A 101 5.55 3.60 6.96
N TRP A 102 4.72 4.33 6.22
CA TRP A 102 3.70 5.20 6.80
C TRP A 102 2.59 4.41 7.49
N THR A 103 2.16 3.28 6.93
CA THR A 103 1.13 2.42 7.56
C THR A 103 1.64 1.78 8.84
N ILE A 104 2.92 1.37 8.88
CA ILE A 104 3.56 0.89 10.11
C ILE A 104 3.63 2.00 11.16
N TYR A 105 4.03 3.22 10.76
CA TYR A 105 4.02 4.37 11.67
C TYR A 105 2.63 4.63 12.26
N LEU A 106 1.58 4.61 11.44
CA LEU A 106 0.20 4.77 11.91
C LEU A 106 -0.23 3.65 12.87
N ALA A 107 0.19 2.41 12.62
CA ALA A 107 -0.09 1.30 13.52
C ALA A 107 0.62 1.46 14.87
N ILE A 108 1.89 1.88 14.89
CA ILE A 108 2.62 2.19 16.14
C ILE A 108 1.94 3.35 16.86
N ALA A 109 1.51 4.39 16.15
CA ALA A 109 0.78 5.51 16.73
C ALA A 109 -0.56 5.08 17.37
N GLU A 110 -1.32 4.19 16.72
CA GLU A 110 -2.54 3.61 17.34
C GLU A 110 -2.20 2.75 18.56
N LEU A 111 -1.13 1.96 18.53
CA LEU A 111 -0.67 1.15 19.67
C LEU A 111 -0.34 2.03 20.88
N LEU A 112 0.43 3.11 20.65
CA LEU A 112 0.82 4.04 21.70
C LEU A 112 -0.39 4.81 22.25
N ALA A 113 -1.36 5.17 21.39
CA ALA A 113 -2.59 5.80 21.82
C ALA A 113 -3.40 4.89 22.75
N TRP A 114 -3.45 3.59 22.47
CA TRP A 114 -4.11 2.62 23.36
C TRP A 114 -3.42 2.51 24.71
N ARG A 115 -2.08 2.49 24.72
CA ARG A 115 -1.31 2.41 25.97
C ARG A 115 -1.53 3.63 26.87
N LYS A 116 -1.86 4.80 26.32
CA LYS A 116 -2.13 6.01 27.11
C LYS A 116 -3.53 6.02 27.75
N ILE A 117 -4.44 5.16 27.29
CA ILE A 117 -5.83 5.09 27.75
C ILE A 117 -6.02 3.95 28.75
N ALA A 118 -5.14 2.94 28.73
CA ALA A 118 -5.06 1.85 29.71
C ALA A 118 -4.24 2.28 30.95
#